data_AF-A0A959GBW7-F1
#
_entry.id   AF-A0A959GBW7-F1
#
_cell.length_a   1.000
_cell.length_b   1.000
_cell.length_c   1.000
_cell.angle_alpha   90.00
_cell.angle_beta   90.00
_cell.angle_gamma   90.00
#
_symmetry.space_group_name_H-M   'P 1'
#
loop_
_entity.id
_entity.type
_entity.pdbx_description
1 polymer ?
#
loop_
_entity_poly.entity_id
_entity_poly.type
_entity_poly.pdbx_seq_one_letter_code
_entity_poly.pdbx_strand_id
1 'polypeptide(L)'
;MPKTPPIALVLFSNDLDSFLPSVERERKTIEEALEAYNDTNRLKVIARSSVSIDEIFRLFNRYQGRISIFHFAGHAGGKGLQLNKDFSGNETGHAGGLAELFRREVEDGILQLVFLNGCSTLPQLEGL
;
A
#
# COMPACT_ATOMS: atom_id res chain seq x y z
N MET A 1 -10.81 -28.90 -0.16
CA MET A 1 -9.49 -28.32 0.17
C MET A 1 -9.72 -27.11 1.06
N PRO A 2 -8.93 -26.88 2.14
CA PRO A 2 -9.07 -25.66 2.91
C PRO A 2 -8.77 -24.45 2.00
N LYS A 3 -9.71 -23.51 1.94
CA LYS A 3 -9.61 -22.30 1.12
C LYS A 3 -8.47 -21.46 1.70
N THR A 4 -7.44 -21.18 0.90
CA THR A 4 -6.32 -20.35 1.35
C THR A 4 -6.87 -18.94 1.65
N PRO A 5 -6.55 -18.34 2.82
CA PRO A 5 -7.18 -17.06 3.17
C PRO A 5 -6.77 -15.94 2.22
N PRO A 6 -7.66 -14.95 1.99
CA PRO A 6 -7.30 -13.72 1.32
C PRO A 6 -6.22 -12.95 2.10
N ILE A 7 -5.57 -12.02 1.44
CA ILE A 7 -4.47 -11.22 1.97
C ILE A 7 -4.88 -9.75 2.07
N ALA A 8 -4.65 -9.17 3.24
CA ALA A 8 -4.51 -7.73 3.41
C ALA A 8 -3.03 -7.36 3.27
N LEU A 9 -2.71 -6.61 2.22
CA LEU A 9 -1.40 -6.04 1.99
C LEU A 9 -1.40 -4.61 2.54
N VAL A 10 -0.64 -4.38 3.62
CA VAL A 10 -0.65 -3.13 4.37
C VAL A 10 0.76 -2.54 4.35
N LEU A 11 0.91 -1.39 3.69
CA LEU A 11 2.20 -0.81 3.34
C LEU A 11 2.36 0.56 3.98
N PHE A 12 3.53 0.80 4.58
CA PHE A 12 3.85 2.06 5.24
C PHE A 12 5.13 2.67 4.68
N SER A 13 5.11 3.97 4.39
CA SER A 13 6.31 4.77 4.16
C SER A 13 6.40 5.81 5.27
N ASN A 14 7.39 5.64 6.15
CA ASN A 14 7.64 6.53 7.26
C ASN A 14 9.14 6.78 7.38
N ASP A 15 9.61 7.82 6.67
CA ASP A 15 11.02 8.17 6.63
C ASP A 15 11.53 8.56 8.01
N LEU A 16 12.69 8.05 8.44
CA LEU A 16 13.28 8.42 9.73
C LEU A 16 13.65 9.91 9.80
N ASP A 17 14.06 10.47 8.66
CA ASP A 17 14.41 11.90 8.54
C ASP A 17 13.17 12.81 8.50
N SER A 18 11.99 12.27 8.17
CA SER A 18 10.71 12.99 8.12
C SER A 18 9.61 12.14 8.74
N PHE A 19 9.82 11.78 10.00
CA PHE A 19 8.97 10.82 10.69
C PHE A 19 7.57 11.39 10.94
N LEU A 20 6.55 10.61 10.61
CA LEU A 20 5.13 10.91 10.85
C LEU A 20 4.58 10.00 11.95
N PRO A 21 4.39 10.52 13.20
CA PRO A 21 3.80 9.74 14.29
C PRO A 21 2.37 9.26 14.00
N SER A 22 1.64 9.97 13.13
CA SER A 22 0.32 9.54 12.66
C SER A 22 0.37 8.23 11.87
N VAL A 23 1.36 8.07 10.98
CA VAL A 23 1.54 6.86 10.17
C VAL A 23 1.88 5.67 11.06
N GLU A 24 2.71 5.87 12.08
CA GLU A 24 3.03 4.82 13.05
C GLU A 24 1.80 4.42 13.91
N ARG A 25 0.97 5.40 14.31
CA ARG A 25 -0.29 5.09 15.00
C ARG A 25 -1.28 4.35 14.11
N GLU A 26 -1.37 4.73 12.84
CA GLU A 26 -2.22 4.06 11.85
C GLU A 26 -1.76 2.61 11.65
N ARG A 27 -0.45 2.38 11.49
CA ARG A 27 0.13 1.04 11.41
C ARG A 27 -0.29 0.17 12.58
N LYS A 28 -0.04 0.63 13.80
CA LYS A 28 -0.39 -0.12 15.01
C LYS A 28 -1.89 -0.42 15.09
N THR A 29 -2.72 0.58 14.80
CA THR A 29 -4.19 0.43 14.86
C THR A 29 -4.69 -0.59 13.84
N ILE A 30 -4.15 -0.58 12.61
CA ILE A 30 -4.54 -1.53 11.57
C ILE A 30 -4.07 -2.94 11.92
N GLU A 31 -2.83 -3.11 12.39
CA GLU A 31 -2.31 -4.41 12.81
C GLU A 31 -3.16 -5.02 13.93
N GLU A 32 -3.45 -4.25 14.98
CA GLU A 32 -4.30 -4.68 16.11
C GLU A 32 -5.72 -5.03 15.65
N ALA A 33 -6.32 -4.24 14.76
CA ALA A 33 -7.68 -4.49 14.26
C ALA A 33 -7.78 -5.77 13.40
N LEU A 34 -6.68 -6.16 12.75
CA LEU A 34 -6.65 -7.33 11.86
C LEU A 34 -6.08 -8.59 12.52
N GLU A 35 -5.47 -8.48 13.70
CA GLU A 35 -4.81 -9.58 14.43
C GLU A 35 -5.74 -10.77 14.63
N ALA A 36 -6.95 -10.56 15.16
CA ALA A 36 -7.92 -11.63 15.40
C ALA A 36 -8.34 -12.39 14.13
N TYR A 37 -8.36 -11.72 12.97
CA TYR A 37 -8.67 -12.36 11.68
C TYR A 37 -7.49 -13.17 11.15
N ASN A 38 -6.28 -12.74 11.46
CA ASN A 38 -5.05 -13.47 11.15
C ASN A 38 -4.92 -14.74 12.02
N ASP A 39 -5.18 -14.64 13.32
CA ASP A 39 -5.12 -15.76 14.26
C ASP A 39 -6.16 -16.84 13.96
N THR A 40 -7.33 -16.43 13.46
CA THR A 40 -8.39 -17.36 13.04
C THR A 40 -8.25 -17.82 11.59
N ASN A 41 -7.14 -17.46 10.91
CA ASN A 41 -6.84 -17.82 9.52
C ASN A 41 -7.95 -17.41 8.54
N ARG A 42 -8.68 -16.33 8.85
CA ARG A 42 -9.74 -15.74 8.02
C ARG A 42 -9.21 -14.69 7.05
N LEU A 43 -8.11 -14.03 7.42
CA LEU A 43 -7.41 -13.02 6.62
C LEU A 43 -5.93 -13.09 6.96
N LYS A 44 -5.05 -13.23 5.97
CA LYS A 44 -3.61 -13.14 6.21
C LYS A 44 -3.17 -11.69 6.08
N VAL A 45 -2.46 -11.17 7.08
CA VAL A 45 -1.92 -9.80 7.04
C VAL A 45 -0.46 -9.83 6.61
N ILE A 46 -0.12 -9.04 5.59
CA ILE A 46 1.26 -8.77 5.17
C ILE A 46 1.52 -7.28 5.40
N ALA A 47 2.19 -6.95 6.50
CA ALA A 47 2.61 -5.59 6.81
C ALA A 47 4.08 -5.37 6.40
N ARG A 48 4.38 -4.24 5.75
CA ARG A 48 5.75 -3.82 5.43
C ARG A 48 5.92 -2.33 5.66
N SER A 49 7.06 -1.96 6.25
CA SER A 49 7.52 -0.58 6.34
C SER A 49 8.64 -0.37 5.30
N SER A 50 8.70 0.80 4.68
CA SER A 50 9.76 1.21 3.75
C SER A 50 9.81 0.38 2.45
N VAL A 51 8.66 0.26 1.77
CA VAL A 51 8.49 -0.48 0.51
C VAL A 51 8.73 0.40 -0.71
N SER A 52 9.43 -0.12 -1.73
CA SER A 52 9.54 0.51 -3.06
C SER A 52 8.40 0.08 -4.00
N ILE A 53 8.22 0.75 -5.14
CA ILE A 53 7.19 0.38 -6.12
C ILE A 53 7.45 -1.04 -6.67
N ASP A 54 8.71 -1.37 -6.97
CA ASP A 54 9.08 -2.71 -7.41
C ASP A 54 8.71 -3.78 -6.39
N GLU A 55 8.81 -3.46 -5.10
CA GLU A 55 8.41 -4.37 -4.05
C GLU A 55 6.90 -4.60 -4.05
N ILE A 56 6.09 -3.58 -4.35
CA ILE A 56 4.64 -3.74 -4.54
C ILE A 56 4.37 -4.74 -5.67
N PHE A 57 4.97 -4.56 -6.85
CA PHE A 57 4.80 -5.50 -7.96
C PHE A 57 5.25 -6.92 -7.60
N ARG A 58 6.38 -7.07 -6.92
CA ARG A 58 6.86 -8.37 -6.43
C ARG A 58 5.87 -9.01 -5.46
N LEU A 59 5.26 -8.24 -4.57
CA LEU A 59 4.27 -8.74 -3.59
C LEU A 59 2.97 -9.15 -4.28
N PHE A 60 2.49 -8.36 -5.24
CA PHE A 60 1.32 -8.74 -6.06
C PHE A 60 1.58 -10.01 -6.88
N ASN A 61 2.76 -10.16 -7.49
CA ASN A 61 3.11 -11.39 -8.20
C ASN A 61 3.25 -12.59 -7.24
N ARG A 62 3.89 -12.41 -6.08
CA ARG A 62 4.06 -13.47 -5.08
C ARG A 62 2.72 -13.96 -4.52
N TYR A 63 1.75 -13.06 -4.38
CA TYR A 63 0.43 -13.32 -3.81
C TYR A 63 -0.67 -13.20 -4.86
N GLN A 64 -0.36 -13.55 -6.11
CA GLN A 64 -1.27 -13.40 -7.24
C GLN A 64 -2.62 -14.03 -6.94
N GLY A 65 -3.68 -13.27 -7.21
CA GLY A 65 -5.05 -13.70 -7.03
C GLY A 65 -5.51 -13.87 -5.59
N ARG A 66 -4.83 -13.25 -4.63
CA ARG A 66 -5.15 -13.37 -3.19
C ARG A 66 -5.24 -12.04 -2.44
N ILE A 67 -4.73 -10.95 -2.98
CA ILE A 67 -4.73 -9.66 -2.29
C ILE A 67 -6.12 -9.03 -2.46
N SER A 68 -6.93 -9.09 -1.40
CA SER A 68 -8.28 -8.52 -1.41
C SER A 68 -8.36 -7.13 -0.79
N ILE A 69 -7.38 -6.76 0.02
CA ILE A 69 -7.27 -5.45 0.66
C ILE A 69 -5.86 -4.93 0.38
N PHE A 70 -5.78 -3.71 -0.14
CA PHE A 70 -4.54 -2.95 -0.25
C PHE A 70 -4.67 -1.66 0.56
N HIS A 71 -3.73 -1.44 1.47
CA HIS A 71 -3.61 -0.21 2.23
C HIS A 71 -2.21 0.36 2.04
N PHE A 72 -2.12 1.66 1.79
CA PHE A 72 -0.87 2.40 1.84
C PHE A 72 -1.03 3.63 2.73
N ALA A 73 -0.06 3.88 3.62
CA ALA A 73 0.06 5.14 4.35
C ALA A 73 1.50 5.68 4.33
N GLY A 74 1.67 6.97 4.08
CA GLY A 74 3.01 7.59 4.11
C GLY A 74 3.10 8.91 3.35
N HIS A 75 4.34 9.33 3.07
CA HIS A 75 4.57 10.49 2.21
C HIS A 75 4.04 10.22 0.80
N ALA A 76 3.31 11.18 0.24
CA ALA A 76 2.92 11.17 -1.16
C ALA A 76 3.38 12.49 -1.78
N GLY A 77 4.12 12.38 -2.87
CA GLY A 77 4.52 13.53 -3.67
C GLY A 77 3.43 13.87 -4.66
N GLY A 78 3.40 15.10 -5.18
CA GLY A 78 2.42 15.56 -6.16
C GLY A 78 2.37 14.81 -7.51
N LYS A 79 3.04 13.65 -7.64
CA LYS A 79 3.04 12.76 -8.81
C LYS A 79 2.68 11.29 -8.48
N GLY A 80 2.44 10.94 -7.21
CA GLY A 80 2.10 9.58 -6.79
C GLY A 80 2.60 9.21 -5.39
N LEU A 81 2.42 7.93 -5.03
CA LEU A 81 2.96 7.33 -3.80
C LEU A 81 4.48 7.59 -3.75
N GLN A 82 4.96 8.37 -2.78
CA GLN A 82 6.40 8.58 -2.59
C GLN A 82 6.95 7.38 -1.84
N LEU A 83 7.50 6.44 -2.60
CA LEU A 83 8.16 5.26 -2.08
C LEU A 83 9.66 5.48 -2.19
N ASN A 84 10.30 5.79 -1.06
CA ASN A 84 11.75 5.96 -0.81
C ASN A 84 12.60 6.53 -1.97
N LYS A 85 13.13 7.73 -1.72
CA LYS A 85 13.84 8.73 -2.56
C LYS A 85 14.90 8.33 -3.61
N ASP A 86 15.14 7.07 -3.95
CA ASP A 86 16.37 6.68 -4.67
C ASP A 86 16.30 6.65 -6.21
N PHE A 87 15.23 7.07 -6.88
CA PHE A 87 15.19 6.99 -8.35
C PHE A 87 14.65 8.24 -9.07
N SER A 88 15.59 9.13 -9.41
CA SER A 88 15.46 10.13 -10.46
C SER A 88 15.23 9.45 -11.82
N GLY A 89 13.97 9.35 -12.29
CA GLY A 89 13.73 9.18 -13.73
C GLY A 89 12.48 8.46 -14.25
N ASN A 90 11.59 7.86 -13.45
CA ASN A 90 10.49 7.04 -14.02
C ASN A 90 9.14 7.10 -13.27
N GLU A 91 8.88 8.12 -12.45
CA GLU A 91 7.66 8.17 -11.59
C GLU A 91 6.34 7.99 -12.35
N THR A 92 6.19 8.55 -13.55
CA THR A 92 4.95 8.50 -14.34
C THR A 92 4.65 7.09 -14.91
N GLY A 93 5.68 6.34 -15.31
CA GLY A 93 5.53 4.98 -15.85
C GLY A 93 5.14 3.98 -14.76
N HIS A 94 5.64 4.17 -13.54
CA HIS A 94 5.30 3.33 -12.39
C HIS A 94 3.88 3.56 -11.88
N ALA A 95 3.39 4.81 -11.90
CA ALA A 95 1.99 5.13 -11.54
C ALA A 95 1.00 4.48 -12.52
N GLY A 96 1.29 4.52 -13.82
CA GLY A 96 0.49 3.83 -14.84
C GLY A 96 0.43 2.32 -14.64
N GLY A 97 1.58 1.69 -14.35
CA GLY A 97 1.65 0.25 -14.08
C GLY A 97 0.90 -0.19 -12.83
N LEU A 98 0.92 0.62 -11.74
CA LEU A 98 0.14 0.31 -10.53
C LEU A 98 -1.36 0.41 -10.79
N ALA A 99 -1.81 1.42 -11.55
CA ALA A 99 -3.22 1.56 -11.91
C ALA A 99 -3.71 0.39 -12.77
N GLU A 100 -2.90 -0.07 -13.72
CA GLU A 100 -3.22 -1.24 -14.54
C GLU A 100 -3.25 -2.54 -13.71
N LEU A 101 -2.29 -2.71 -12.81
CA LEU A 101 -2.27 -3.84 -11.86
C LEU A 101 -3.54 -3.89 -11.01
N PHE A 102 -3.94 -2.76 -10.40
CA PHE A 102 -5.15 -2.71 -9.60
C PHE A 102 -6.40 -2.96 -10.43
N ARG A 103 -6.47 -2.38 -11.64
CA ARG A 103 -7.60 -2.63 -12.55
C ARG A 103 -7.78 -4.12 -12.82
N ARG A 104 -6.70 -4.83 -13.18
CA ARG A 104 -6.75 -6.27 -13.43
C ARG A 104 -7.26 -7.05 -12.23
N GLU A 105 -6.71 -6.81 -11.05
CA GLU A 105 -7.12 -7.55 -9.84
C GLU A 105 -8.56 -7.21 -9.40
N VAL A 106 -9.05 -6.00 -9.70
CA VAL A 106 -10.47 -5.62 -9.49
C VAL A 106 -11.37 -6.30 -10.52
N GLU A 107 -11.00 -6.33 -11.79
CA GLU A 107 -11.74 -7.01 -12.87
C GLU A 107 -11.85 -8.52 -12.61
N ASP A 108 -10.80 -9.13 -12.06
CA ASP A 108 -10.80 -10.53 -11.62
C ASP A 108 -11.65 -10.76 -10.35
N GLY A 109 -12.17 -9.70 -9.73
CA GLY A 109 -13.02 -9.74 -8.52
C GLY A 109 -12.24 -10.05 -7.24
N ILE A 110 -10.92 -9.90 -7.27
CA ILE A 110 -10.00 -10.31 -6.20
C ILE A 110 -9.72 -9.14 -5.28
N LEU A 111 -9.28 -8.01 -5.82
CA LEU A 111 -9.01 -6.79 -5.07
C LEU A 111 -10.33 -6.07 -4.79
N GLN A 112 -10.74 -6.02 -3.53
CA GLN A 112 -12.06 -5.50 -3.11
C GLN A 112 -11.98 -4.13 -2.43
N LEU A 113 -10.82 -3.80 -1.84
CA LEU A 113 -10.61 -2.54 -1.14
C LEU A 113 -9.20 -2.00 -1.40
N VAL A 114 -9.13 -0.73 -1.77
CA VAL A 114 -7.89 0.04 -1.89
C VAL A 114 -8.04 1.30 -1.04
N PHE A 115 -7.12 1.52 -0.09
CA PHE A 115 -7.06 2.74 0.71
C PHE A 115 -5.66 3.36 0.61
N LEU A 116 -5.62 4.63 0.21
CA LEU A 116 -4.37 5.37 0.01
C LEU A 116 -4.38 6.59 0.92
N ASN A 117 -3.59 6.55 1.99
CA ASN A 117 -3.37 7.66 2.92
C ASN A 117 -2.00 8.31 2.65
N GLY A 118 -1.96 9.13 1.61
CA GLY A 118 -0.80 9.97 1.28
C GLY A 118 -1.10 11.43 1.53
N CYS A 119 -0.12 12.19 2.07
CA CYS A 119 -0.25 13.65 2.11
C CYS A 119 -0.41 14.20 0.67
N SER A 120 -1.59 14.72 0.35
CA SER A 120 -1.76 15.60 -0.80
C SER A 120 -1.06 16.94 -0.51
N THR A 121 -0.30 17.38 -1.49
CA THR A 121 0.50 18.60 -1.59
C THR A 121 -0.25 19.89 -1.26
N LEU A 122 -0.33 20.23 0.04
CA LEU A 122 -0.63 21.60 0.49
C LEU A 122 0.28 22.69 -0.13
N PRO A 123 1.56 22.45 -0.50
CA PRO A 123 2.41 23.48 -1.13
C PRO A 123 1.95 23.96 -2.52
N GLN A 124 0.90 23.39 -3.11
CA GLN A 124 0.33 23.84 -4.39
C GLN A 124 -0.91 24.73 -4.21
N LEU A 125 -1.42 24.88 -2.97
CA LEU A 125 -2.54 25.77 -2.65
C LEU A 125 -2.11 27.19 -2.28
N GLU A 126 -0.82 27.44 -2.00
CA GLU A 126 -0.28 28.79 -1.75
C GLU A 126 -0.07 29.62 -3.04
N GLY A 127 -0.39 29.04 -4.20
CA GLY A 127 -0.38 29.71 -5.50
C GLY A 127 -1.76 30.12 -6.03
N LEU A 128 -2.81 30.04 -5.21
CA LEU A 128 -4.17 30.51 -5.54
C LEU A 128 -4.51 31.80 -4.78
#